data_AF-A0A1A2YY40-F1
#
_entry.id   AF-A0A1A2YY40-F1
#
_cell.length_a   1.000
_cell.length_b   1.000
_cell.length_c   1.000
_cell.angle_alpha   90.00
_cell.angle_beta   90.00
_cell.angle_gamma   90.00
#
_symmetry.space_group_name_H-M   'P 1'
#
loop_
_entity.id
_entity.type
_entity.pdbx_description
1 polymer ?
#
loop_
_entity_poly.entity_id
_entity_poly.type
_entity_poly.pdbx_seq_one_letter_code
_entity_poly.pdbx_strand_id
1 'polypeptide(L)'
;MMATSLRETGLTPAQAEVLEVVKQHGPLTLAELGKRLVCETGSPSRLVDTLVQRGYISRERGEEDRRTVTLTLTALGDETVDEVVKHGGLRDHIAAHLTPQEIGDLTALLRKLLTDTSAGDALALRFPAEGG
;
A
#
# COMPACT_ATOMS: atom_id res chain seq x y z
N MET A 1 0.89 9.64 15.23
CA MET A 1 1.02 10.05 13.82
C MET A 1 1.68 8.91 13.05
N MET A 2 1.28 8.61 11.81
CA MET A 2 1.84 7.48 11.03
C MET A 2 3.38 7.45 10.99
N ALA A 3 4.03 8.62 10.95
CA ALA A 3 5.49 8.72 10.98
C ALA A 3 6.15 8.20 12.27
N THR A 4 5.43 8.14 13.40
CA THR A 4 5.94 7.62 14.68
C THR A 4 5.95 6.09 14.68
N SER A 5 4.87 5.47 14.22
CA SER A 5 4.69 4.01 14.22
C SER A 5 5.56 3.30 13.18
N LEU A 6 5.87 4.00 12.08
CA LEU A 6 6.87 3.55 11.12
C LEU A 6 8.29 3.51 11.73
N ARG A 7 8.62 4.41 12.68
CA ARG A 7 9.92 4.38 13.37
C ARG A 7 10.04 3.18 14.29
N GLU A 8 8.97 2.80 14.97
CA GLU A 8 8.94 1.65 15.90
C GLU A 8 9.09 0.31 15.16
N THR A 9 8.52 0.20 13.96
CA THR A 9 8.68 -0.97 13.08
C THR A 9 9.99 -0.96 12.28
N GLY A 10 10.70 0.17 12.27
CA GLY A 10 11.89 0.38 11.44
C GLY A 10 11.60 0.29 9.95
N LEU A 11 10.36 0.55 9.53
CA LEU A 11 9.95 0.56 8.11
C LEU A 11 9.99 1.98 7.56
N THR A 12 10.40 2.11 6.30
CA THR A 12 10.18 3.36 5.55
C THR A 12 8.72 3.45 5.09
N PRO A 13 8.20 4.65 4.76
CA PRO A 13 6.86 4.79 4.21
C PRO A 13 6.62 3.92 2.97
N ALA A 14 7.58 3.85 2.04
CA ALA A 14 7.48 3.02 0.84
C ALA A 14 7.46 1.51 1.17
N GLN A 15 8.21 1.06 2.19
CA GLN A 15 8.18 -0.33 2.64
C GLN A 15 6.84 -0.69 3.28
N ALA A 16 6.28 0.20 4.10
CA ALA A 16 4.96 0.00 4.68
C ALA A 16 3.86 0.01 3.60
N GLU A 17 3.95 0.89 2.61
CA GLU A 17 3.03 0.91 1.46
C GLU A 17 3.04 -0.43 0.71
N VAL A 18 4.22 -1.02 0.48
CA VAL A 18 4.31 -2.35 -0.15
C VAL A 18 3.55 -3.40 0.67
N LEU A 19 3.72 -3.44 2.00
CA LEU A 19 3.01 -4.40 2.84
C LEU A 19 1.49 -4.17 2.79
N GLU A 20 1.05 -2.93 2.82
CA GLU A 20 -0.38 -2.57 2.74
C GLU A 20 -0.99 -3.01 1.40
N VAL A 21 -0.32 -2.71 0.28
CA VAL A 21 -0.79 -3.09 -1.05
C VAL A 21 -0.85 -4.60 -1.22
N VAL A 22 0.15 -5.35 -0.73
CA VAL A 22 0.14 -6.81 -0.76
C VAL A 22 -0.95 -7.38 0.15
N LYS A 23 -1.24 -6.78 1.31
CA LYS A 23 -2.37 -7.20 2.16
C LYS A 23 -3.72 -7.04 1.44
N GLN A 24 -3.92 -5.90 0.79
CA GLN A 24 -5.21 -5.53 0.20
C GLN A 24 -5.49 -6.22 -1.14
N HIS A 25 -4.44 -6.49 -1.94
CA HIS A 25 -4.59 -6.95 -3.32
C HIS A 25 -3.78 -8.22 -3.64
N GLY A 26 -3.08 -8.80 -2.66
CA GLY A 26 -2.30 -10.02 -2.81
C GLY A 26 -3.15 -11.25 -3.15
N PRO A 27 -2.54 -12.30 -3.73
CA PRO A 27 -1.16 -12.37 -4.22
C PRO A 27 -0.90 -11.48 -5.45
N LEU A 28 0.28 -10.86 -5.56
CA LEU A 28 0.63 -9.97 -6.67
C LEU A 28 2.00 -10.29 -7.29
N THR A 29 2.16 -10.06 -8.58
CA THR A 29 3.48 -9.99 -9.21
C THR A 29 4.19 -8.66 -8.90
N LEU A 30 5.52 -8.61 -9.10
CA LEU A 30 6.29 -7.36 -8.99
C LEU A 30 5.76 -6.25 -9.92
N ALA A 31 5.29 -6.62 -11.11
CA ALA A 31 4.75 -5.66 -12.08
C ALA A 31 3.40 -5.10 -11.61
N GLU A 32 2.51 -5.94 -11.08
CA GLU A 32 1.22 -5.51 -10.55
C GLU A 32 1.35 -4.70 -9.26
N LEU A 33 2.33 -5.04 -8.42
CA LEU A 33 2.69 -4.26 -7.25
C LEU A 33 3.17 -2.87 -7.67
N GLY A 34 4.12 -2.79 -8.61
CA GLY A 34 4.69 -1.51 -9.06
C GLY A 34 3.64 -0.53 -9.59
N LYS A 35 2.60 -1.02 -10.27
CA LYS A 35 1.49 -0.19 -10.75
C LYS A 35 0.63 0.42 -9.63
N ARG A 36 0.68 -0.13 -8.42
CA ARG A 36 -0.13 0.29 -7.27
C ARG A 36 0.64 1.16 -6.28
N LEU A 37 1.96 1.24 -6.37
CA LEU A 37 2.76 2.05 -5.45
C LEU A 37 2.72 3.53 -5.83
N VAL A 38 2.63 4.38 -4.81
CA VAL A 38 2.68 5.84 -4.95
C VAL A 38 4.06 6.35 -4.51
N CYS A 39 4.67 5.76 -3.48
CA CYS A 39 5.94 6.22 -2.92
C CYS A 39 7.19 5.80 -3.72
N GLU A 40 7.05 4.91 -4.70
CA GLU A 40 8.17 4.41 -5.51
C GLU A 40 7.83 4.48 -7.01
N THR A 41 8.56 5.33 -7.74
CA THR A 41 8.44 5.46 -9.19
C THR A 41 9.57 4.67 -9.86
N GLY A 42 9.37 3.37 -10.05
CA GLY A 42 10.40 2.50 -10.62
C GLY A 42 10.11 1.01 -10.44
N SER A 43 11.17 0.19 -10.44
CA SER A 43 11.04 -1.22 -10.12
C SER A 43 11.01 -1.43 -8.60
N PRO A 44 9.93 -1.99 -8.02
CA PRO A 44 9.84 -2.21 -6.57
C PRO A 44 10.75 -3.34 -6.07
N SER A 45 11.57 -3.95 -6.95
CA SER A 45 12.38 -5.13 -6.61
C SER A 45 13.21 -4.93 -5.34
N ARG A 46 13.92 -3.80 -5.21
CA ARG A 46 14.80 -3.55 -4.05
C ARG A 46 14.03 -3.44 -2.73
N LEU A 47 12.86 -2.80 -2.77
CA LEU A 47 11.96 -2.70 -1.61
C LEU A 47 11.47 -4.09 -1.22
N VAL A 48 10.99 -4.87 -2.18
CA VAL A 48 10.49 -6.24 -1.95
C VAL A 48 11.63 -7.15 -1.50
N ASP A 49 12.83 -7.06 -2.07
CA ASP A 49 14.00 -7.85 -1.66
C ASP A 49 14.31 -7.62 -0.18
N THR A 50 14.28 -6.36 0.25
CA THR A 50 14.48 -5.99 1.66
C THR A 50 13.38 -6.57 2.55
N LEU A 51 12.12 -6.50 2.13
CA LEU A 51 10.99 -7.03 2.91
C LEU A 51 10.97 -8.56 2.99
N VAL A 52 11.44 -9.25 1.94
CA VAL A 52 11.65 -10.70 1.94
C VAL A 52 12.78 -11.08 2.88
N GLN A 53 13.93 -10.37 2.83
CA GLN A 53 15.05 -10.60 3.75
C GLN A 53 14.65 -10.38 5.21
N ARG A 54 13.77 -9.42 5.48
CA ARG A 54 13.21 -9.17 6.82
C ARG A 54 12.08 -10.12 7.21
N GLY A 55 11.66 -11.02 6.31
CA GLY A 55 10.65 -12.04 6.60
C GLY A 55 9.21 -11.54 6.58
N TYR A 56 8.91 -10.36 6.04
CA TYR A 56 7.55 -9.82 5.93
C TYR A 56 6.81 -10.29 4.67
N ILE A 57 7.55 -10.60 3.60
CA ILE A 57 7.00 -11.05 2.32
C ILE A 57 7.56 -12.42 1.96
N SER A 58 6.69 -13.30 1.49
CA SER A 58 7.00 -14.55 0.81
C SER A 58 7.04 -14.35 -0.70
N ARG A 59 7.95 -15.07 -1.37
CA ARG A 59 8.03 -15.18 -2.83
C ARG A 59 7.81 -16.62 -3.24
N GLU A 60 6.73 -16.86 -3.97
CA GLU A 60 6.43 -18.17 -4.53
C GLU A 60 6.53 -18.10 -6.05
N ARG A 61 7.08 -19.15 -6.66
CA ARG A 61 7.06 -19.30 -8.12
C ARG A 61 5.73 -19.95 -8.48
N GLY A 62 4.99 -19.35 -9.41
CA GLY A 62 3.71 -19.88 -9.86
C GLY A 62 3.84 -21.32 -10.33
N GLU A 63 2.87 -22.15 -9.96
CA GLU A 63 2.82 -23.56 -10.36
C GLU A 63 2.53 -23.71 -11.88
N GLU A 64 1.70 -22.81 -12.43
CA GLU A 64 1.26 -22.82 -13.84
C GLU A 64 2.25 -22.16 -14.80
N ASP A 65 2.88 -21.04 -14.39
CA ASP A 65 3.96 -20.40 -15.11
C ASP A 65 5.12 -20.11 -14.16
N ARG A 66 6.17 -20.94 -14.25
CA ARG A 66 7.37 -20.87 -13.42
C ARG A 66 8.16 -19.57 -13.61
N ARG A 67 7.78 -18.73 -14.59
CA ARG A 67 8.34 -17.39 -14.82
C ARG A 67 7.66 -16.31 -13.98
N THR A 68 6.49 -16.60 -13.42
CA THR A 68 5.73 -15.64 -12.61
C THR A 68 6.05 -15.83 -11.14
N VAL A 69 6.60 -14.79 -10.51
CA VAL A 69 6.86 -14.75 -9.07
C VAL A 69 5.73 -13.95 -8.41
N THR A 70 4.99 -14.59 -7.52
CA THR A 70 3.95 -13.96 -6.71
C THR A 70 4.47 -13.60 -5.33
N LEU A 71 3.97 -12.47 -4.83
CA LEU A 71 4.30 -11.87 -3.54
C LEU A 71 3.09 -12.03 -2.63
N THR A 72 3.31 -12.58 -1.43
CA THR A 72 2.31 -12.73 -0.37
C THR A 72 2.88 -12.25 0.95
N LEU A 73 2.02 -11.78 1.86
CA LEU A 73 2.47 -11.50 3.23
C LEU A 73 2.76 -12.80 3.98
N THR A 74 3.78 -12.77 4.81
CA THR A 74 3.95 -13.75 5.88
C THR A 74 3.07 -13.36 7.07
N ALA A 75 2.91 -14.25 8.06
CA ALA A 75 2.23 -13.90 9.31
C ALA A 75 2.87 -12.68 10.01
N LEU A 76 4.21 -12.58 9.98
CA LEU A 76 4.94 -11.42 10.52
C LEU A 76 4.61 -10.14 9.73
N GLY A 77 4.55 -10.23 8.40
CA GLY A 77 4.17 -9.09 7.54
C GLY A 77 2.75 -8.62 7.81
N ASP A 78 1.83 -9.56 8.02
CA ASP A 78 0.42 -9.29 8.30
C ASP A 78 0.22 -8.58 9.65
N GLU A 79 0.88 -9.07 10.70
CA GLU A 79 0.85 -8.45 12.02
C GLU A 79 1.49 -7.05 11.98
N THR A 80 2.63 -6.91 11.30
CA THR A 80 3.36 -5.64 11.23
C THR A 80 2.53 -4.56 10.53
N VAL A 81 1.84 -4.88 9.44
CA VAL A 81 1.04 -3.89 8.72
C VAL A 81 -0.19 -3.46 9.53
N ASP A 82 -0.80 -4.37 10.30
CA ASP A 82 -1.89 -4.03 11.20
C ASP A 82 -1.45 -3.05 12.28
N GLU A 83 -0.26 -3.22 12.84
CA GLU A 83 0.31 -2.27 13.79
C GLU A 83 0.59 -0.91 13.15
N VAL A 84 1.05 -0.86 11.89
CA VAL A 84 1.23 0.42 11.18
C VAL A 84 -0.10 1.13 10.96
N VAL A 85 -1.16 0.40 10.58
CA VAL A 85 -2.48 0.98 10.28
C VAL A 85 -3.20 1.46 11.55
N LYS A 86 -3.15 0.69 12.65
CA LYS A 86 -3.82 1.03 13.92
C LYS A 86 -3.35 2.35 14.51
N HIS A 87 -2.10 2.73 14.30
CA HIS A 87 -1.52 3.93 14.90
C HIS A 87 -1.55 5.17 13.97
N GLY A 88 -2.33 5.09 12.90
CA GLY A 88 -2.55 6.17 11.95
C GLY A 88 -3.42 7.29 12.51
N GLY A 89 -2.99 7.99 13.56
CA GLY A 89 -3.76 9.05 14.23
C GLY A 89 -4.21 10.22 13.34
N LEU A 90 -3.77 10.28 12.07
CA LEU A 90 -4.36 11.18 11.07
C LEU A 90 -5.80 10.77 10.72
N ARG A 91 -6.11 9.47 10.68
CA ARG A 91 -7.47 8.96 10.42
C ARG A 91 -8.44 9.41 11.51
N ASP A 92 -8.05 9.26 12.77
CA ASP A 92 -8.85 9.70 13.91
C ASP A 92 -9.00 11.23 13.91
N HIS A 93 -7.93 11.95 13.58
CA HIS A 93 -7.98 13.41 13.47
C HIS A 93 -8.93 13.89 12.36
N ILE A 94 -8.92 13.22 11.20
CA ILE A 94 -9.87 13.49 10.10
C ILE A 94 -11.29 13.20 10.57
N ALA A 95 -11.54 12.04 11.18
CA ALA A 95 -12.87 11.66 11.66
C ALA A 95 -13.40 12.57 12.78
N ALA A 96 -12.50 13.17 13.57
CA ALA A 96 -12.85 14.12 14.62
C ALA A 96 -13.18 15.53 14.11
N HIS A 97 -12.79 15.88 12.87
CA HIS A 97 -12.88 17.25 12.36
C HIS A 97 -13.65 17.41 11.06
N LEU A 98 -13.85 16.34 10.29
CA LEU A 98 -14.59 16.37 9.03
C LEU A 98 -15.78 15.43 9.10
N THR A 99 -16.92 15.91 8.61
CA THR A 99 -18.11 15.09 8.40
C THR A 99 -17.89 14.11 7.23
N PRO A 100 -18.67 13.02 7.15
CA PRO A 100 -18.59 12.10 6.01
C PRO A 100 -18.76 12.79 4.65
N GLN A 101 -19.62 13.82 4.57
CA GLN A 101 -19.82 14.60 3.36
C GLN A 101 -18.55 15.40 2.99
N GLU A 102 -17.95 16.10 3.94
CA GLU A 102 -16.72 16.88 3.71
C GLU A 102 -15.54 15.99 3.32
N ILE A 103 -15.45 14.77 3.89
CA ILE A 103 -14.46 13.77 3.50
C ILE A 103 -14.69 13.35 2.04
N GLY A 104 -15.95 13.13 1.65
CA GLY A 104 -16.33 12.85 0.26
C GLY A 104 -15.91 13.96 -0.69
N ASP A 105 -16.23 15.21 -0.35
CA ASP A 105 -15.92 16.40 -1.16
C ASP A 105 -14.40 16.61 -1.29
N LEU A 106 -13.67 16.50 -0.18
CA LEU A 106 -12.21 16.59 -0.17
C LEU A 106 -11.57 15.48 -1.01
N THR A 107 -12.07 14.24 -0.90
CA THR A 107 -11.58 13.10 -1.69
C THR A 107 -11.82 13.33 -3.18
N ALA A 108 -12.99 13.87 -3.56
CA ALA A 108 -13.28 14.20 -4.96
C ALA A 108 -12.33 15.28 -5.51
N LEU A 109 -12.06 16.32 -4.72
CA LEU A 109 -11.11 17.38 -5.12
C LEU A 109 -9.67 16.86 -5.22
N LEU A 110 -9.22 16.02 -4.28
CA LEU A 110 -7.90 15.39 -4.32
C LEU A 110 -7.76 14.46 -5.54
N ARG A 111 -8.78 13.65 -5.84
CA ARG A 111 -8.79 12.81 -7.06
C ARG A 111 -8.68 13.68 -8.31
N LYS A 112 -9.46 14.75 -8.40
CA LYS A 112 -9.41 15.69 -9.53
C LYS A 112 -8.04 16.35 -9.68
N LEU A 113 -7.38 16.68 -8.57
CA LEU A 113 -6.03 17.26 -8.57
C LEU A 113 -4.98 16.27 -9.11
N LEU A 114 -5.18 14.98 -8.87
CA LEU A 114 -4.25 13.91 -9.24
C LEU A 114 -4.54 13.30 -10.62
N THR A 115 -5.55 13.78 -11.35
CA THR A 115 -5.82 13.37 -12.73
C THR A 115 -4.57 13.56 -13.60
N ASP A 116 -4.32 12.61 -14.50
CA ASP A 116 -3.17 12.58 -15.42
C ASP A 116 -1.80 12.52 -14.70
N THR A 117 -1.75 12.00 -13.47
CA THR A 117 -0.51 11.73 -12.73
C THR A 117 -0.36 10.24 -12.45
N SER A 118 0.88 9.77 -12.30
CA SER A 118 1.16 8.39 -11.89
C SER A 118 0.55 8.03 -10.53
N ALA A 119 0.46 9.01 -9.61
CA ALA A 119 -0.22 8.82 -8.33
C ALA A 119 -1.73 8.64 -8.51
N GLY A 120 -2.35 9.38 -9.44
CA GLY A 120 -3.74 9.20 -9.83
C GLY A 120 -4.03 7.80 -10.38
N ASP A 121 -3.17 7.31 -11.27
CA ASP A 121 -3.28 5.96 -11.84
C ASP A 121 -3.17 4.87 -10.75
N ALA A 122 -2.19 5.00 -9.85
CA ALA A 122 -2.00 4.08 -8.74
C ALA A 122 -3.20 4.09 -7.77
N LEU A 123 -3.74 5.28 -7.46
CA LEU A 123 -4.92 5.42 -6.61
C LEU A 123 -6.17 4.82 -7.24
N ALA A 124 -6.35 4.96 -8.56
CA ALA A 124 -7.48 4.36 -9.27
C ALA A 124 -7.43 2.82 -9.23
N LEU A 125 -6.23 2.23 -9.24
CA LEU A 125 -6.03 0.78 -9.11
C LEU A 125 -6.23 0.26 -7.68
N ARG A 126 -5.90 1.05 -6.66
CA ARG A 126 -6.05 0.69 -5.25
C ARG A 126 -7.47 0.90 -4.73
N PHE A 127 -8.07 2.02 -5.12
CA PHE A 127 -9.37 2.48 -4.65
C PHE A 127 -10.23 2.85 -5.86
N PRO A 128 -10.68 1.85 -6.65
CA PRO A 128 -11.61 2.11 -7.73
C PRO A 128 -12.79 2.89 -7.17
N ALA A 129 -13.24 3.92 -7.89
CA ALA A 129 -14.48 4.58 -7.53
C ALA A 129 -15.54 3.48 -7.45
N GLU A 130 -16.13 3.28 -6.28
CA GLU A 130 -17.26 2.37 -6.17
C GLU A 130 -18.27 2.79 -7.24
N GLY A 131 -18.74 1.80 -8.01
CA GLY A 131 -19.79 2.04 -9.00
C GLY A 131 -20.93 2.81 -8.35
N GLY A 132 -21.49 3.75 -9.11
CA GLY A 132 -22.49 4.72 -8.66
C GLY A 132 -23.71 4.13 -7.94
#